data_AF-A0A2R7LK00-F1
#
_entry.id   AF-A0A2R7LK00-F1
#
_cell.length_a   1.000
_cell.length_b   1.000
_cell.length_c   1.000
_cell.angle_alpha   90.00
_cell.angle_beta   90.00
_cell.angle_gamma   90.00
#
_symmetry.space_group_name_H-M   'P 1'
#
loop_
_entity.id
_entity.type
_entity.pdbx_description
1 polymer ?
#
loop_
_entity_poly.entity_id
_entity_poly.type
_entity_poly.pdbx_seq_one_letter_code
_entity_poly.pdbx_strand_id
1 'polypeptide(L)' 'MSHADRELLTALAAMCAQYLENDGVLDHQCMSAGEKAVRVLIQHGLVTPSARGGAWTDAGRAVLRDA' A
#
# COMPACT_ATOMS: atom_id res chain seq x y z
N MET A 1 -15.48 5.55 -4.05
CA MET A 1 -15.00 4.86 -2.84
C MET A 1 -15.82 5.36 -1.67
N SER A 2 -16.37 4.47 -0.85
CA SER A 2 -17.13 4.89 0.34
C SER A 2 -16.18 5.43 1.43
N HIS A 3 -16.72 6.07 2.47
CA HIS A 3 -15.92 6.48 3.63
C HIS A 3 -15.26 5.27 4.31
N ALA A 4 -16.01 4.19 4.50
CA ALA A 4 -15.51 2.96 5.10
C ALA A 4 -14.39 2.33 4.27
N ASP A 5 -14.52 2.30 2.93
CA ASP A 5 -13.44 1.79 2.06
C ASP A 5 -12.18 2.65 2.17
N ARG A 6 -12.34 3.98 2.27
CA ARG A 6 -11.21 4.90 2.45
C ARG A 6 -10.48 4.60 3.75
N GLU A 7 -11.21 4.50 4.85
CA GLU A 7 -10.66 4.21 6.18
C GLU A 7 -9.91 2.86 6.20
N LEU A 8 -10.50 1.82 5.59
CA LEU A 8 -9.86 0.51 5.46
C LEU A 8 -8.56 0.57 4.64
N LEU A 9 -8.57 1.28 3.50
CA LEU A 9 -7.38 1.43 2.66
C LEU A 9 -6.31 2.30 3.32
N THR A 10 -6.70 3.34 4.08
CA THR A 10 -5.78 4.13 4.89
C THR A 10 -5.07 3.26 5.92
N ALA A 11 -5.82 2.48 6.69
CA ALA A 11 -5.24 1.58 7.70
C ALA A 11 -4.30 0.52 7.06
N LEU A 12 -4.71 -0.07 5.93
CA LEU A 12 -3.89 -1.03 5.20
C LEU A 12 -2.60 -0.39 4.67
N ALA A 13 -2.72 0.78 4.03
CA ALA A 13 -1.58 1.51 3.49
C ALA A 13 -0.59 1.91 4.60
N ALA A 14 -1.09 2.41 5.74
CA ALA A 14 -0.26 2.76 6.89
C ALA A 14 0.51 1.56 7.46
N MET A 15 -0.15 0.39 7.57
CA MET A 15 0.51 -0.84 8.02
C MET A 15 1.61 -1.27 7.02
N CYS A 16 1.32 -1.23 5.72
CA CYS A 16 2.33 -1.53 4.70
C CYS A 16 3.49 -0.54 4.72
N ALA A 17 3.23 0.76 4.89
CA ALA A 17 4.28 1.77 5.00
C ALA A 17 5.15 1.51 6.24
N GLN A 18 4.55 1.15 7.37
CA GLN A 18 5.28 0.91 8.62
C GLN A 18 6.17 -0.33 8.59
N TYR A 19 5.73 -1.42 7.95
CA TYR A 19 6.39 -2.73 8.07
C TYR A 19 7.00 -3.27 6.78
N LEU A 20 6.54 -2.79 5.62
CA LEU A 20 6.95 -3.32 4.31
C LEU A 20 7.70 -2.28 3.47
N GLU A 21 7.75 -1.02 3.88
CA GLU A 21 8.48 0.01 3.14
C GLU A 21 9.96 0.02 3.52
N ASN A 22 10.81 0.01 2.49
CA ASN A 22 12.23 0.26 2.61
C ASN A 22 12.66 1.27 1.54
N ASP A 23 13.33 2.34 1.93
CA ASP A 23 13.81 3.40 1.04
C ASP A 23 12.73 3.99 0.10
N GLY A 24 11.49 4.15 0.60
CA GLY A 24 10.39 4.72 -0.18
C GLY A 24 9.64 3.74 -1.08
N VAL A 25 9.98 2.44 -1.03
CA VAL A 25 9.41 1.39 -1.88
C VAL A 25 8.88 0.25 -1.01
N LEU A 26 7.70 -0.27 -1.35
CA LEU A 26 7.15 -1.45 -0.71
C LEU A 26 7.84 -2.72 -1.21
N ASP A 27 8.37 -3.51 -0.28
CA ASP A 27 8.79 -4.90 -0.48
C ASP A 27 7.89 -5.82 0.37
N HIS A 28 7.12 -6.70 -0.27
CA HIS A 28 6.27 -7.65 0.45
C HIS A 28 7.05 -8.81 1.10
N GLN A 29 8.38 -8.88 0.90
CA GLN A 29 9.32 -9.84 1.48
C GLN A 29 8.97 -11.32 1.22
N CYS A 30 8.28 -11.60 0.11
CA CYS A 30 7.68 -12.92 -0.18
C CYS A 30 6.77 -13.47 0.96
N MET A 31 6.22 -12.59 1.81
CA MET A 31 5.25 -12.97 2.82
C MET A 31 3.85 -13.00 2.21
N SER A 32 3.11 -14.10 2.37
CA SER A 32 1.76 -14.23 1.77
C SER A 32 0.82 -13.09 2.17
N ALA A 33 0.90 -12.61 3.41
CA ALA A 33 0.11 -11.46 3.87
C ALA A 33 0.53 -10.15 3.17
N GLY A 34 1.84 -9.91 3.06
CA GLY A 34 2.39 -8.75 2.35
C GLY A 34 2.01 -8.75 0.86
N GLU A 35 2.13 -9.89 0.19
CA GLU A 35 1.75 -10.03 -1.23
C GLU A 35 0.28 -9.70 -1.45
N LYS A 36 -0.60 -10.20 -0.58
CA LYS A 36 -2.03 -9.91 -0.63
C LYS A 36 -2.30 -8.42 -0.39
N ALA A 37 -1.67 -7.83 0.63
CA ALA A 37 -1.85 -6.42 0.97
C ALA A 37 -1.39 -5.50 -0.16
N VAL A 38 -0.17 -5.70 -0.67
CA VAL A 38 0.37 -4.89 -1.77
C VAL A 38 -0.45 -5.06 -3.05
N ARG A 39 -0.94 -6.28 -3.34
CA ARG A 39 -1.84 -6.50 -4.48
C ARG A 39 -3.14 -5.72 -4.35
N VAL A 40 -3.75 -5.64 -3.17
CA VAL A 40 -4.95 -4.81 -2.93
C VAL A 40 -4.61 -3.34 -3.20
N LEU A 41 -3.51 -2.82 -2.66
CA LEU A 41 -3.09 -1.44 -2.89
C LEU A 41 -2.84 -1.13 -4.39
N ILE A 42 -2.27 -2.09 -5.14
CA ILE A 42 -2.10 -1.98 -6.60
C ILE A 42 -3.46 -1.95 -7.31
N GLN A 43 -4.39 -2.84 -6.96
CA GLN A 43 -5.73 -2.90 -7.55
C GLN A 43 -6.52 -1.59 -7.33
N HIS A 44 -6.25 -0.89 -6.24
CA HIS A 44 -6.83 0.41 -5.92
C HIS A 44 -6.01 1.61 -6.46
N GLY A 45 -4.94 1.37 -7.23
CA GLY A 45 -4.12 2.42 -7.84
C GLY A 45 -3.27 3.22 -6.86
N LEU A 46 -3.08 2.71 -5.64
CA LEU A 46 -2.27 3.36 -4.60
C LEU A 46 -0.78 3.03 -4.75
N VAL A 47 -0.47 1.94 -5.44
CA VAL A 47 0.90 1.45 -5.66
C VAL A 47 1.08 1.08 -7.13
N THR A 48 2.17 1.53 -7.74
CA THR A 48 2.63 1.06 -9.05
C THR A 48 3.40 -0.24 -8.87
N PRO A 49 3.00 -1.35 -9.53
CA PRO A 49 3.59 -2.67 -9.29
C PRO A 49 5.07 -2.73 -9.72
N SER A 50 5.83 -3.53 -8.98
CA SER A 50 7.20 -3.97 -9.30
C SER A 50 7.36 -5.46 -8.99
N ALA A 51 8.54 -6.04 -9.25
CA ALA A 51 8.79 -7.47 -9.07
C ALA A 51 8.53 -7.98 -7.64
N ARG A 52 8.71 -7.14 -6.62
CA ARG A 52 8.58 -7.52 -5.20
C ARG A 52 7.70 -6.57 -4.39
N GLY A 53 6.80 -5.85 -5.05
CA GLY A 53 5.88 -4.92 -4.39
C GLY A 53 5.62 -3.75 -5.30
N GLY A 54 6.13 -2.56 -4.96
CA GLY A 54 5.91 -1.39 -5.79
C GLY A 54 6.23 -0.05 -5.13
N ALA A 55 6.17 1.00 -5.95
CA ALA A 55 6.32 2.38 -5.48
C ALA A 55 4.95 3.02 -5.24
N TRP A 56 4.84 3.87 -4.23
CA TRP A 56 3.62 4.63 -3.99
C TRP A 56 3.28 5.54 -5.18
N THR A 57 2.01 5.59 -5.55
CA THR A 57 1.49 6.63 -6.46
C THR A 57 1.24 7.93 -5.70
N ASP A 58 0.90 9.00 -6.41
CA ASP A 58 0.44 10.24 -5.75
C ASP A 58 -0.80 10.03 -4.89
N ALA A 59 -1.71 9.15 -5.33
CA ALA A 59 -2.89 8.76 -4.58
C ALA A 59 -2.52 7.97 -3.32
N GLY A 60 -1.58 7.02 -3.42
CA GLY A 60 -1.05 6.30 -2.26
C GLY A 60 -0.42 7.23 -1.22
N ARG A 61 0.41 8.17 -1.67
CA ARG A 61 0.99 9.21 -0.80
C ARG A 61 -0.08 10.11 -0.18
N ALA A 62 -1.16 10.41 -0.89
CA ALA A 62 -2.26 11.20 -0.35
C ALA A 62 -3.00 10.46 0.77
N VAL A 63 -3.25 9.16 0.60
CA VAL A 63 -3.87 8.31 1.63
C VAL A 63 -3.02 8.26 2.89
N LEU A 64 -1.70 8.18 2.77
CA LEU A 64 -0.79 8.15 3.92
C LEU A 64 -0.68 9.47 4.69
N ARG A 65 -0.98 10.61 4.06
CA ARG A 65 -1.00 11.91 4.76
C ARG A 65 -2.20 12.07 5.68
N ASP A 66 -3.25 11.29 5.44
CA ASP A 66 -4.49 11.28 6.23
C ASP A 66 -4.50 10.17 7.30
N ALA A 67 -3.40 9.41 7.44
CA ALA A 67 -3.27 8.24 8.32
C ALA A 67 -2.71 8.58 9.71
#